data_AF-A0A2G2DP39-F1
#
_entry.id   AF-A0A2G2DP39-F1
#
_cell.length_a   1.000
_cell.length_b   1.000
_cell.length_c   1.000
_cell.angle_alpha   90.00
_cell.angle_beta   90.00
_cell.angle_gamma   90.00
#
_symmetry.space_group_name_H-M   'P 1'
#
loop_
_entity.id
_entity.type
_entity.pdbx_description
1 polymer ?
#
loop_
_entity_poly.entity_id
_entity_poly.type
_entity_poly.pdbx_seq_one_letter_code
_entity_poly.pdbx_strand_id
1 'polypeptide(L)'
;MKTILSLLSIAAVFVLNAQCDPVPIFANDSTNAVCFEEIANTRRIYTNDIPDHAYGPFMGPNDIAGQDFEYNMCLYPTLNTVSTPLSEDTTSMACGGGIVFGLSHQGVLYSPFARLYFVNTSTLAENLNFEIEAEFTLTMDLNGGHVNALSRYHYHNVPIDYLTNDLNVDGSSHSPLMGYAADGFPIYYKYLYTDPMDSFSGITGFQSDYQMLTGMRPGDGVSAPDGPYDGTYIQDYQQIPAQSELDECGGRFGVTPEYPNGTYYYVLTDNWPYIPRCLRGQFIDNSFKIGPNCPASTAAADCALQSTMGIDQIKDEIGLSFFPNPTQNILQVEIDDQFKDQITSISIYSSNGKQVYFSTYQTDNIDLSEVLPGTYFVQINFDDEQITKKLIIQ
;
A
#
# COMPACT_ATOMS: atom_id res chain seq x y z
N MET A 1 52.12 15.14 34.49
CA MET A 1 51.84 14.85 33.06
C MET A 1 50.33 14.87 32.90
N LYS A 2 49.80 15.83 32.12
CA LYS A 2 48.37 16.01 31.88
C LYS A 2 47.95 15.05 30.77
N THR A 3 46.95 14.21 31.04
CA THR A 3 46.33 13.32 30.06
C THR A 3 45.42 14.17 29.17
N ILE A 4 45.72 14.20 27.87
CA ILE A 4 44.90 14.86 26.85
C ILE A 4 43.82 13.85 26.43
N LEU A 5 42.56 14.12 26.80
CA LEU A 5 41.41 13.45 26.19
C LEU A 5 41.22 14.06 24.80
N SER A 6 41.39 13.26 23.74
CA SER A 6 40.94 13.63 22.40
C SER A 6 39.43 13.45 22.31
N LEU A 7 38.68 14.55 22.19
CA LEU A 7 37.31 14.48 21.73
C LEU A 7 37.33 14.06 20.25
N LEU A 8 36.86 12.84 19.96
CA LEU A 8 36.43 12.47 18.62
C LEU A 8 35.07 13.16 18.39
N SER A 9 35.06 14.24 17.63
CA SER A 9 33.84 14.80 17.06
C SER A 9 33.34 13.83 15.98
N ILE A 10 32.29 13.07 16.28
CA ILE A 10 31.53 12.33 15.28
C ILE A 10 30.80 13.38 14.46
N ALA A 11 31.31 13.68 13.27
CA ALA A 11 30.58 14.45 12.28
C ALA A 11 29.44 13.56 11.78
N ALA A 12 28.20 13.94 12.08
CA ALA A 12 27.03 13.37 11.45
C ALA A 12 27.18 13.52 9.93
N VAL A 13 27.30 12.39 9.23
CA VAL A 13 27.24 12.35 7.77
C VAL A 13 25.77 12.57 7.43
N PHE A 14 25.39 13.82 7.16
CA PHE A 14 24.15 14.10 6.46
C PHE A 14 24.28 13.48 5.07
N VAL A 15 23.62 12.35 4.85
CA VAL A 15 23.36 11.86 3.51
C VAL A 15 22.42 12.89 2.89
N LEU A 16 22.93 13.73 1.99
CA LEU A 16 22.05 14.49 1.11
C LEU A 16 21.25 13.45 0.32
N ASN A 17 19.96 13.29 0.61
CA ASN A 17 19.05 12.61 -0.29
C ASN A 17 19.21 13.27 -1.67
N ALA A 18 19.60 12.49 -2.67
CA ALA A 18 19.78 13.00 -4.01
C ALA A 18 18.43 13.55 -4.50
N GLN A 19 18.39 14.85 -4.77
CA GLN A 19 17.21 15.48 -5.36
C GLN A 19 17.01 14.92 -6.77
N CYS A 20 15.78 14.55 -7.11
CA CYS A 20 15.47 14.07 -8.44
C CYS A 20 15.61 15.21 -9.46
N ASP A 21 16.23 14.92 -10.61
CA ASP A 21 16.14 15.76 -11.79
C ASP A 21 15.16 15.10 -12.77
N PRO A 22 13.95 15.66 -12.96
CA PRO A 22 12.96 15.06 -13.85
C PRO A 22 13.34 15.18 -15.34
N VAL A 23 14.22 16.12 -15.72
CA VAL A 23 14.59 16.35 -17.12
C VAL A 23 15.19 15.10 -17.81
N PRO A 24 16.21 14.42 -17.26
CA PRO A 24 16.73 13.20 -17.86
C PRO A 24 15.77 12.00 -17.77
N ILE A 25 14.84 12.00 -16.81
CA ILE A 25 13.83 10.93 -16.66
C ILE A 25 12.82 11.01 -17.81
N PHE A 26 12.23 12.18 -17.99
CA PHE A 26 11.25 12.47 -19.03
C PHE A 26 11.84 12.49 -20.45
N ALA A 27 13.15 12.74 -20.58
CA ALA A 27 13.84 12.63 -21.85
C ALA A 27 14.17 11.18 -22.25
N ASN A 28 13.98 10.20 -21.36
CA ASN A 28 14.25 8.79 -21.66
C ASN A 28 12.98 8.08 -22.13
N ASP A 29 12.86 7.87 -23.44
CA ASP A 29 11.69 7.20 -24.03
C ASP A 29 11.91 5.70 -24.32
N SER A 30 13.00 5.09 -23.81
CA SER A 30 13.44 3.78 -24.30
C SER A 30 13.81 2.74 -23.24
N THR A 31 14.21 3.17 -22.04
CA THR A 31 14.51 2.27 -20.92
C THR A 31 13.84 2.79 -19.66
N ASN A 32 13.78 1.99 -18.60
CA ASN A 32 13.31 2.46 -17.32
C ASN A 32 14.07 3.71 -16.85
N ALA A 33 13.31 4.71 -16.39
CA ALA A 33 13.81 5.84 -15.63
C ALA A 33 12.77 6.21 -14.58
N VAL A 34 13.14 6.02 -13.31
CA VAL A 34 12.32 6.38 -12.17
C VAL A 34 13.21 6.98 -11.07
N CYS A 35 12.70 7.98 -10.36
CA CYS A 35 13.37 8.57 -9.23
C CYS A 35 12.38 8.86 -8.12
N PHE A 36 12.74 8.43 -6.91
CA PHE A 36 12.02 8.70 -5.68
C PHE A 36 12.80 9.74 -4.90
N GLU A 37 12.16 10.83 -4.50
CA GLU A 37 12.72 11.81 -3.57
C GLU A 37 11.81 12.01 -2.37
N GLU A 38 12.43 12.23 -1.22
CA GLU A 38 11.75 12.52 0.02
C GLU A 38 11.97 14.01 0.32
N ILE A 39 10.88 14.78 0.30
CA ILE A 39 10.91 16.22 0.56
C ILE A 39 9.89 16.51 1.65
N ALA A 40 10.38 16.98 2.80
CA ALA A 40 9.60 17.10 4.02
C ALA A 40 8.91 15.76 4.36
N ASN A 41 7.58 15.72 4.40
CA ASN A 41 6.77 14.52 4.68
C ASN A 41 6.14 13.90 3.44
N THR A 42 6.65 14.25 2.26
CA THR A 42 6.12 13.75 1.00
C THR A 42 7.17 12.91 0.30
N ARG A 43 6.74 11.73 -0.17
CA ARG A 43 7.46 10.97 -1.19
C ARG A 43 6.99 11.45 -2.55
N ARG A 44 7.90 12.00 -3.35
CA ARG A 44 7.66 12.38 -4.74
C ARG A 44 8.35 11.39 -5.67
N ILE A 45 7.70 11.11 -6.78
CA ILE A 45 8.15 10.08 -7.71
C ILE A 45 7.99 10.61 -9.11
N TYR A 46 9.10 10.66 -9.85
CA TYR A 46 9.09 10.95 -11.28
C TYR A 46 9.37 9.66 -12.02
N THR A 47 8.56 9.34 -13.02
CA THR A 47 8.69 8.11 -13.81
C THR A 47 8.40 8.40 -15.26
N ASN A 48 9.07 7.65 -16.13
CA ASN A 48 8.75 7.58 -17.55
C ASN A 48 7.76 6.44 -17.91
N ASP A 49 7.24 5.70 -16.91
CA ASP A 49 6.27 4.60 -17.06
C ASP A 49 6.77 3.38 -17.86
N ILE A 50 8.10 3.25 -18.06
CA ILE A 50 8.72 2.08 -18.71
C ILE A 50 9.29 1.16 -17.62
N PRO A 51 8.87 -0.12 -17.50
CA PRO A 51 9.45 -1.05 -16.52
C PRO A 51 10.90 -1.44 -16.86
N ASP A 52 11.65 -1.90 -15.86
CA ASP A 52 13.03 -2.40 -16.01
C ASP A 52 13.11 -3.91 -16.33
N HIS A 53 11.97 -4.60 -16.32
CA HIS A 53 11.83 -6.01 -16.66
C HIS A 53 11.38 -6.23 -18.11
N ALA A 54 11.40 -7.49 -18.55
CA ALA A 54 10.87 -7.87 -19.87
C ALA A 54 9.34 -7.68 -19.91
N TYR A 55 8.83 -7.01 -20.95
CA TYR A 55 7.39 -6.76 -21.13
C TYR A 55 6.92 -7.19 -22.51
N GLY A 56 5.61 -7.36 -22.65
CA GLY A 56 5.00 -7.85 -23.88
C GLY A 56 5.33 -9.33 -24.16
N PRO A 57 5.07 -9.81 -25.39
CA PRO A 57 4.53 -9.05 -26.52
C PRO A 57 3.10 -8.57 -26.28
N PHE A 58 2.78 -7.36 -26.74
CA PHE A 58 1.42 -6.82 -26.67
C PHE A 58 0.60 -7.30 -27.88
N MET A 59 -0.63 -7.75 -27.64
CA MET A 59 -1.56 -8.04 -28.73
C MET A 59 -2.39 -6.80 -29.01
N GLY A 60 -2.17 -6.17 -30.17
CA GLY A 60 -2.88 -4.96 -30.56
C GLY A 60 -1.99 -3.98 -31.33
N PRO A 61 -2.52 -2.80 -31.68
CA PRO A 61 -1.77 -1.80 -32.45
C PRO A 61 -0.88 -0.89 -31.59
N ASN A 62 -0.97 -0.98 -30.25
CA ASN A 62 -0.30 -0.06 -29.35
C ASN A 62 1.01 -0.67 -28.84
N ASP A 63 2.06 0.12 -28.91
CA ASP A 63 3.34 -0.14 -28.26
C ASP A 63 3.50 0.78 -27.05
N ILE A 64 4.35 0.37 -26.10
CA ILE A 64 4.74 1.21 -24.96
C ILE A 64 5.50 2.45 -25.45
N ALA A 65 5.27 3.59 -24.80
CA ALA A 65 6.05 4.80 -25.00
C ALA A 65 6.29 5.47 -23.65
N GLY A 66 7.45 6.15 -23.51
CA GLY A 66 7.73 6.98 -22.33
C GLY A 66 6.61 7.99 -22.06
N GLN A 67 6.26 8.17 -20.78
CA GLN A 67 5.23 9.10 -20.32
C GLN A 67 5.74 9.89 -19.12
N ASP A 68 5.52 11.21 -19.11
CA ASP A 68 5.98 12.07 -18.03
C ASP A 68 4.97 12.08 -16.88
N PHE A 69 5.23 11.30 -15.83
CA PHE A 69 4.39 11.30 -14.64
C PHE A 69 5.12 11.76 -13.38
N GLU A 70 4.38 12.50 -12.57
CA GLU A 70 4.75 12.87 -11.21
C GLU A 70 3.68 12.33 -10.24
N TYR A 71 4.11 11.53 -9.28
CA TYR A 71 3.28 11.02 -8.20
C TYR A 71 3.76 11.57 -6.87
N ASN A 72 2.81 11.85 -5.99
CA ASN A 72 3.07 12.36 -4.65
C ASN A 72 2.28 11.53 -3.65
N MET A 73 2.85 11.24 -2.49
CA MET A 73 2.16 10.56 -1.40
C MET A 73 2.82 10.90 -0.08
N CYS A 74 2.14 10.58 1.00
CA CYS A 74 2.73 10.74 2.32
C CYS A 74 3.88 9.77 2.54
N LEU A 75 4.98 10.29 3.07
CA LEU A 75 6.16 9.50 3.43
C LEU A 75 5.85 8.60 4.63
N TYR A 76 5.04 9.10 5.57
CA TYR A 76 4.60 8.44 6.80
C TYR A 76 3.07 8.38 6.85
N PRO A 77 2.45 7.44 6.12
CA PRO A 77 1.00 7.34 6.03
C PRO A 77 0.33 7.00 7.38
N THR A 78 -0.80 7.63 7.66
CA THR A 78 -1.62 7.35 8.84
C THR A 78 -2.71 6.35 8.49
N LEU A 79 -2.85 5.29 9.28
CA LEU A 79 -3.89 4.29 9.08
C LEU A 79 -5.26 4.85 9.49
N ASN A 80 -6.22 4.74 8.60
CA ASN A 80 -7.61 5.12 8.80
C ASN A 80 -8.44 3.89 9.23
N THR A 81 -9.48 4.16 10.01
CA THR A 81 -10.45 3.14 10.44
C THR A 81 -11.50 2.83 9.39
N VAL A 82 -11.63 3.71 8.38
CA VAL A 82 -12.54 3.55 7.25
C VAL A 82 -11.72 3.29 6.00
N SER A 83 -12.05 2.21 5.28
CA SER A 83 -11.47 1.92 3.98
C SER A 83 -12.07 2.81 2.90
N THR A 84 -11.24 3.18 1.91
CA THR A 84 -11.66 3.88 0.70
C THR A 84 -11.70 2.89 -0.45
N PRO A 85 -12.88 2.50 -0.96
CA PRO A 85 -12.97 1.61 -2.10
C PRO A 85 -12.40 2.26 -3.37
N LEU A 86 -11.71 1.46 -4.17
CA LEU A 86 -11.23 1.85 -5.49
C LEU A 86 -12.34 1.64 -6.51
N SER A 87 -13.15 2.67 -6.69
CA SER A 87 -14.25 2.68 -7.65
C SER A 87 -14.23 3.98 -8.46
N GLU A 88 -14.79 3.91 -9.67
CA GLU A 88 -15.03 5.11 -10.48
C GLU A 88 -16.31 5.85 -10.08
N ASP A 89 -16.38 7.13 -10.45
CA ASP A 89 -17.61 7.93 -10.44
C ASP A 89 -18.06 8.16 -11.89
N THR A 90 -18.95 7.28 -12.35
CA THR A 90 -19.51 7.31 -13.71
C THR A 90 -20.38 8.53 -13.99
N THR A 91 -20.73 9.31 -12.98
CA THR A 91 -21.51 10.55 -13.14
C THR A 91 -20.63 11.78 -13.34
N SER A 92 -19.35 11.70 -12.99
CA SER A 92 -18.40 12.78 -13.15
C SER A 92 -17.74 12.76 -14.52
N MET A 93 -17.98 13.83 -15.30
CA MET A 93 -17.29 14.07 -16.57
C MET A 93 -15.88 14.69 -16.40
N ALA A 94 -15.47 14.97 -15.16
CA ALA A 94 -14.15 15.50 -14.83
C ALA A 94 -13.27 14.37 -14.27
N CYS A 95 -12.94 14.42 -12.98
CA CYS A 95 -12.08 13.46 -12.31
C CYS A 95 -12.87 12.23 -11.82
N GLY A 96 -13.56 11.55 -12.75
CA GLY A 96 -14.48 10.45 -12.45
C GLY A 96 -13.92 9.05 -12.72
N GLY A 97 -12.73 8.91 -13.30
CA GLY A 97 -12.20 7.62 -13.75
C GLY A 97 -11.70 6.69 -12.63
N GLY A 98 -11.84 7.09 -11.37
CA GLY A 98 -11.40 6.33 -10.19
C GLY A 98 -10.00 6.70 -9.70
N ILE A 99 -9.46 5.85 -8.82
CA ILE A 99 -8.14 5.99 -8.19
C ILE A 99 -7.37 4.71 -8.49
N VAL A 100 -6.17 4.79 -9.05
CA VAL A 100 -5.30 3.62 -9.21
C VAL A 100 -4.72 3.23 -7.85
N PHE A 101 -4.44 1.95 -7.64
CA PHE A 101 -4.09 1.44 -6.32
C PHE A 101 -2.75 1.98 -5.81
N GLY A 102 -1.76 2.06 -6.69
CA GLY A 102 -0.41 2.48 -6.31
C GLY A 102 0.57 2.45 -7.46
N LEU A 103 1.83 2.69 -7.14
CA LEU A 103 2.95 2.71 -8.06
C LEU A 103 4.01 1.70 -7.61
N SER A 104 4.50 0.90 -8.54
CA SER A 104 5.65 0.01 -8.30
C SER A 104 6.94 0.80 -8.11
N HIS A 105 7.95 0.17 -7.52
CA HIS A 105 9.31 0.74 -7.40
C HIS A 105 9.98 0.98 -8.76
N GLN A 106 9.46 0.40 -9.85
CA GLN A 106 9.89 0.67 -11.21
C GLN A 106 9.17 1.87 -11.84
N GLY A 107 8.17 2.44 -11.16
CA GLY A 107 7.41 3.56 -11.70
C GLY A 107 6.29 3.17 -12.66
N VAL A 108 5.79 1.93 -12.59
CA VAL A 108 4.60 1.43 -13.30
C VAL A 108 3.41 1.30 -12.36
N LEU A 109 2.22 1.71 -12.79
CA LEU A 109 1.01 1.67 -11.96
C LEU A 109 0.45 0.27 -11.73
N TYR A 110 -0.13 0.10 -10.54
CA TYR A 110 -1.08 -0.96 -10.21
C TYR A 110 -2.51 -0.45 -10.41
N SER A 111 -3.18 -0.95 -11.44
CA SER A 111 -4.51 -0.52 -11.86
C SER A 111 -5.48 -1.69 -11.72
N PRO A 112 -6.19 -1.83 -10.58
CA PRO A 112 -6.97 -3.03 -10.34
C PRO A 112 -8.17 -3.19 -11.30
N PHE A 113 -8.82 -2.12 -11.73
CA PHE A 113 -10.06 -2.18 -12.52
C PHE A 113 -9.83 -1.95 -14.02
N ALA A 114 -10.53 -2.71 -14.86
CA ALA A 114 -10.47 -2.59 -16.32
C ALA A 114 -11.37 -1.48 -16.88
N ARG A 115 -12.37 -1.04 -16.10
CA ARG A 115 -13.47 -0.18 -16.57
C ARG A 115 -14.22 -0.77 -17.77
N LEU A 116 -14.37 -2.09 -17.74
CA LEU A 116 -15.11 -2.86 -18.73
C LEU A 116 -16.31 -3.50 -18.04
N TYR A 117 -17.46 -3.51 -18.71
CA TYR A 117 -18.72 -3.94 -18.14
C TYR A 117 -19.41 -4.95 -19.05
N PHE A 118 -20.31 -5.75 -18.47
CA PHE A 118 -21.25 -6.52 -19.29
C PHE A 118 -22.05 -5.58 -20.20
N VAL A 119 -22.09 -5.90 -21.50
CA VAL A 119 -22.84 -5.11 -22.48
C VAL A 119 -24.14 -5.82 -22.81
N ASN A 120 -25.26 -5.12 -22.69
CA ASN A 120 -26.56 -5.65 -23.05
C ASN A 120 -26.60 -6.02 -24.53
N THR A 121 -26.87 -7.29 -24.84
CA THR A 121 -26.76 -7.81 -26.21
C THR A 121 -27.83 -7.28 -27.17
N SER A 122 -28.93 -6.72 -26.64
CA SER A 122 -30.03 -6.14 -27.43
C SER A 122 -29.93 -4.62 -27.57
N THR A 123 -29.49 -3.91 -26.53
CA THR A 123 -29.47 -2.43 -26.51
C THR A 123 -28.08 -1.83 -26.66
N LEU A 124 -27.02 -2.63 -26.50
CA LEU A 124 -25.62 -2.21 -26.43
C LEU A 124 -25.30 -1.29 -25.24
N ALA A 125 -26.21 -1.17 -24.26
CA ALA A 125 -25.96 -0.42 -23.04
C ALA A 125 -25.11 -1.24 -22.07
N GLU A 126 -24.14 -0.59 -21.42
CA GLU A 126 -23.34 -1.19 -20.36
C GLU A 126 -24.18 -1.40 -19.08
N ASN A 127 -23.97 -2.54 -18.43
CA ASN A 127 -24.49 -2.84 -17.10
C ASN A 127 -23.37 -2.69 -16.07
N LEU A 128 -23.31 -1.52 -15.44
CA LEU A 128 -22.28 -1.16 -14.44
C LEU A 128 -22.30 -2.03 -13.17
N ASN A 129 -23.31 -2.89 -12.98
CA ASN A 129 -23.33 -3.84 -11.87
C ASN A 129 -22.48 -5.08 -12.12
N PHE A 130 -21.98 -5.27 -13.34
CA PHE A 130 -21.15 -6.41 -13.74
C PHE A 130 -19.88 -5.91 -14.39
N GLU A 131 -18.87 -5.70 -13.55
CA GLU A 131 -17.54 -5.26 -13.98
C GLU A 131 -16.68 -6.46 -14.34
N ILE A 132 -16.01 -6.37 -15.48
CA ILE A 132 -15.18 -7.42 -16.05
C ILE A 132 -13.76 -7.32 -15.49
N GLU A 133 -13.23 -8.45 -15.05
CA GLU A 133 -11.83 -8.58 -14.67
C GLU A 133 -10.90 -8.46 -15.88
N ALA A 134 -9.88 -7.62 -15.73
CA ALA A 134 -8.99 -7.24 -16.82
C ALA A 134 -8.30 -8.46 -17.45
N GLU A 135 -7.86 -9.41 -16.62
CA GLU A 135 -7.15 -10.62 -17.03
C GLU A 135 -7.91 -11.48 -18.04
N PHE A 136 -9.25 -11.46 -18.02
CA PHE A 136 -10.06 -12.31 -18.88
C PHE A 136 -10.30 -11.71 -20.27
N THR A 137 -10.23 -10.39 -20.40
CA THR A 137 -10.65 -9.69 -21.63
C THR A 137 -9.50 -8.99 -22.33
N LEU A 138 -8.51 -8.54 -21.57
CA LEU A 138 -7.36 -7.83 -22.12
C LEU A 138 -6.22 -8.83 -22.33
N THR A 139 -5.45 -8.60 -23.38
CA THR A 139 -4.24 -9.39 -23.57
C THR A 139 -3.13 -8.84 -22.70
N MET A 140 -2.86 -9.55 -21.61
CA MET A 140 -1.76 -9.26 -20.71
C MET A 140 -0.47 -9.94 -21.18
N ASP A 141 0.66 -9.35 -20.81
CA ASP A 141 1.94 -10.04 -20.85
C ASP A 141 2.13 -10.97 -19.64
N LEU A 142 3.30 -11.60 -19.54
CA LEU A 142 3.63 -12.51 -18.44
C LEU A 142 3.73 -11.81 -17.07
N ASN A 143 3.75 -10.49 -17.05
CA ASN A 143 3.73 -9.69 -15.83
C ASN A 143 2.32 -9.18 -15.49
N GLY A 144 1.28 -9.69 -16.16
CA GLY A 144 -0.09 -9.27 -15.87
C GLY A 144 -0.36 -7.82 -16.23
N GLY A 145 0.47 -7.23 -17.09
CA GLY A 145 0.34 -5.86 -17.56
C GLY A 145 0.03 -5.79 -19.04
N HIS A 146 -0.49 -4.64 -19.47
CA HIS A 146 -0.68 -4.34 -20.89
C HIS A 146 -0.53 -2.85 -21.17
N VAL A 147 -0.57 -2.52 -22.46
CA VAL A 147 -0.52 -1.15 -22.96
C VAL A 147 -1.91 -0.68 -23.36
N ASN A 148 -2.32 0.52 -22.93
CA ASN A 148 -3.58 1.12 -23.35
C ASN A 148 -3.45 1.93 -24.66
N ALA A 149 -4.55 2.56 -25.10
CA ALA A 149 -4.58 3.38 -26.32
C ALA A 149 -3.73 4.67 -26.26
N LEU A 150 -3.18 5.01 -25.09
CA LEU A 150 -2.27 6.13 -24.88
C LEU A 150 -0.80 5.66 -24.76
N SER A 151 -0.50 4.42 -25.15
CA SER A 151 0.85 3.83 -25.06
C SER A 151 1.38 3.69 -23.63
N ARG A 152 0.49 3.70 -22.64
CA ARG A 152 0.83 3.57 -21.21
C ARG A 152 0.81 2.12 -20.75
N TYR A 153 1.88 1.65 -20.13
CA TYR A 153 1.96 0.31 -19.55
C TYR A 153 1.53 0.32 -18.08
N HIS A 154 0.77 -0.69 -17.66
CA HIS A 154 0.28 -0.80 -16.28
C HIS A 154 -0.10 -2.23 -15.96
N TYR A 155 -0.03 -2.58 -14.67
CA TYR A 155 -0.37 -3.90 -14.16
C TYR A 155 -1.84 -3.97 -13.75
N HIS A 156 -2.50 -5.05 -14.15
CA HIS A 156 -3.79 -5.47 -13.59
C HIS A 156 -3.66 -6.72 -12.70
N ASN A 157 -2.54 -7.43 -12.80
CA ASN A 157 -2.21 -8.59 -11.98
C ASN A 157 -0.78 -8.43 -11.42
N VAL A 158 -0.33 -9.38 -10.60
CA VAL A 158 1.00 -9.43 -10.04
C VAL A 158 2.04 -9.60 -11.17
N PRO A 159 3.14 -8.82 -11.19
CA PRO A 159 4.23 -8.99 -12.17
C PRO A 159 5.07 -10.24 -11.87
N ILE A 160 4.48 -11.41 -12.12
CA ILE A 160 5.00 -12.70 -11.66
C ILE A 160 6.30 -13.11 -12.35
N ASP A 161 6.46 -12.76 -13.63
CA ASP A 161 7.69 -13.06 -14.38
C ASP A 161 8.88 -12.26 -13.80
N TYR A 162 8.69 -10.98 -13.54
CA TYR A 162 9.65 -10.11 -12.86
C TYR A 162 10.00 -10.63 -11.46
N LEU A 163 8.98 -10.94 -10.65
CA LEU A 163 9.19 -11.49 -9.31
C LEU A 163 10.03 -12.77 -9.33
N THR A 164 9.74 -13.67 -10.27
CA THR A 164 10.36 -15.00 -10.32
C THR A 164 11.74 -14.97 -10.97
N ASN A 165 11.87 -14.32 -12.12
CA ASN A 165 13.06 -14.42 -12.97
C ASN A 165 14.11 -13.35 -12.66
N ASP A 166 13.67 -12.15 -12.27
CA ASP A 166 14.58 -11.03 -12.05
C ASP A 166 14.88 -10.87 -10.56
N LEU A 167 13.85 -10.97 -9.71
CA LEU A 167 13.99 -10.85 -8.25
C LEU A 167 14.20 -12.18 -7.52
N ASN A 168 14.05 -13.33 -8.20
CA ASN A 168 14.23 -14.67 -7.63
C ASN A 168 13.36 -14.94 -6.39
N VAL A 169 12.13 -14.43 -6.39
CA VAL A 169 11.18 -14.64 -5.28
C VAL A 169 10.62 -16.05 -5.34
N ASP A 170 11.03 -16.90 -4.40
CA ASP A 170 10.67 -18.32 -4.32
C ASP A 170 9.96 -18.73 -3.02
N GLY A 171 9.73 -17.76 -2.12
CA GLY A 171 9.14 -17.96 -0.80
C GLY A 171 10.11 -18.41 0.29
N SER A 172 11.43 -18.43 0.02
CA SER A 172 12.46 -18.68 1.03
C SER A 172 12.78 -17.45 1.91
N SER A 173 12.44 -16.25 1.43
CA SER A 173 12.63 -14.97 2.12
C SER A 173 11.38 -14.11 2.10
N HIS A 174 11.35 -13.08 2.96
CA HIS A 174 10.34 -12.03 2.85
C HIS A 174 10.40 -11.39 1.46
N SER A 175 9.25 -11.09 0.89
CA SER A 175 9.16 -10.44 -0.42
C SER A 175 9.81 -9.06 -0.38
N PRO A 176 10.45 -8.61 -1.47
CA PRO A 176 10.99 -7.26 -1.55
C PRO A 176 9.86 -6.23 -1.58
N LEU A 177 10.18 -4.98 -1.22
CA LEU A 177 9.29 -3.84 -1.41
C LEU A 177 8.95 -3.69 -2.90
N MET A 178 7.67 -3.84 -3.23
CA MET A 178 7.18 -3.76 -4.60
C MET A 178 6.80 -2.35 -5.03
N GLY A 179 6.57 -1.44 -4.08
CA GLY A 179 6.22 -0.05 -4.34
C GLY A 179 5.39 0.53 -3.21
N TYR A 180 4.59 1.55 -3.52
CA TYR A 180 3.75 2.23 -2.55
C TYR A 180 2.35 2.46 -3.11
N ALA A 181 1.35 2.26 -2.26
CA ALA A 181 -0.04 2.55 -2.56
C ALA A 181 -0.28 4.07 -2.65
N ALA A 182 -1.38 4.46 -3.28
CA ALA A 182 -1.77 5.87 -3.48
C ALA A 182 -1.98 6.62 -2.15
N ASP A 183 -2.14 5.89 -1.05
CA ASP A 183 -2.24 6.42 0.30
C ASP A 183 -0.91 6.44 1.08
N GLY A 184 0.18 6.02 0.45
CA GLY A 184 1.56 6.05 0.96
C GLY A 184 2.06 4.76 1.61
N PHE A 185 1.19 3.78 1.88
CA PHE A 185 1.62 2.52 2.51
C PHE A 185 2.41 1.63 1.54
N PRO A 186 3.44 0.90 2.03
CA PRO A 186 4.23 0.02 1.20
C PRO A 186 3.43 -1.19 0.69
N ILE A 187 3.83 -1.69 -0.46
CA ILE A 187 3.24 -2.86 -1.14
C ILE A 187 4.29 -3.97 -1.18
N TYR A 188 3.93 -5.19 -0.81
CA TYR A 188 4.77 -6.38 -0.91
C TYR A 188 4.05 -7.49 -1.69
N TYR A 189 4.81 -8.48 -2.15
CA TYR A 189 4.23 -9.75 -2.62
C TYR A 189 3.93 -10.71 -1.45
N LYS A 190 3.16 -11.76 -1.71
CA LYS A 190 2.53 -12.64 -0.71
C LYS A 190 3.45 -13.33 0.30
N TYR A 191 4.75 -13.45 0.05
CA TYR A 191 5.66 -14.15 0.96
C TYR A 191 6.11 -13.19 2.05
N LEU A 192 5.64 -13.42 3.27
CA LEU A 192 5.83 -12.53 4.40
C LEU A 192 6.23 -13.33 5.64
N TYR A 193 6.66 -12.65 6.70
CA TYR A 193 6.92 -13.29 7.99
C TYR A 193 5.67 -13.98 8.52
N THR A 194 5.80 -15.23 8.95
CA THR A 194 4.71 -16.02 9.52
C THR A 194 4.18 -15.35 10.78
N ASP A 195 5.06 -14.93 11.69
CA ASP A 195 4.69 -14.03 12.78
C ASP A 195 4.93 -12.59 12.31
N PRO A 196 3.86 -11.76 12.15
CA PRO A 196 4.01 -10.37 11.72
C PRO A 196 4.83 -9.51 12.69
N MET A 197 5.20 -10.04 13.86
CA MET A 197 5.92 -9.33 14.91
C MET A 197 7.36 -9.80 15.11
N ASP A 198 7.83 -10.74 14.29
CA ASP A 198 9.17 -11.31 14.41
C ASP A 198 9.81 -11.52 13.02
N SER A 199 10.83 -10.72 12.72
CA SER A 199 11.60 -10.82 11.48
C SER A 199 12.51 -12.04 11.42
N PHE A 200 12.63 -12.81 12.50
CA PHE A 200 13.31 -14.11 12.54
C PHE A 200 12.33 -15.29 12.43
N SER A 201 11.02 -15.03 12.32
CA SER A 201 10.04 -16.08 12.10
C SER A 201 10.16 -16.69 10.70
N GLY A 202 9.42 -17.78 10.48
CA GLY A 202 9.35 -18.42 9.16
C GLY A 202 8.75 -17.49 8.09
N ILE A 203 8.75 -17.95 6.85
CA ILE A 203 8.08 -17.29 5.73
C ILE A 203 6.85 -18.11 5.33
N THR A 204 5.73 -17.44 5.15
CA THR A 204 4.47 -18.03 4.67
C THR A 204 3.94 -17.23 3.49
N GLY A 205 3.34 -17.90 2.51
CA GLY A 205 2.58 -17.25 1.45
C GLY A 205 1.17 -16.92 1.91
N PHE A 206 0.77 -15.66 1.80
CA PHE A 206 -0.55 -15.16 2.16
C PHE A 206 -1.50 -15.12 0.94
N GLN A 207 -2.79 -15.11 1.20
CA GLN A 207 -3.85 -15.09 0.18
C GLN A 207 -4.89 -14.06 0.57
N SER A 208 -5.62 -13.52 -0.39
CA SER A 208 -6.75 -12.64 -0.11
C SER A 208 -7.85 -13.41 0.64
N ASP A 209 -8.74 -12.67 1.28
CA ASP A 209 -9.91 -13.23 1.94
C ASP A 209 -11.09 -13.47 0.97
N TYR A 210 -10.87 -13.48 -0.34
CA TYR A 210 -11.93 -13.72 -1.33
C TYR A 210 -11.86 -15.10 -1.98
N GLN A 211 -13.04 -15.62 -2.32
CA GLN A 211 -13.17 -16.85 -3.09
C GLN A 211 -14.18 -16.67 -4.23
N MET A 212 -13.96 -17.42 -5.31
CA MET A 212 -14.93 -17.50 -6.40
C MET A 212 -16.19 -18.25 -5.93
N LEU A 213 -17.35 -17.73 -6.30
CA LEU A 213 -18.65 -18.37 -6.13
C LEU A 213 -18.72 -19.66 -6.96
N THR A 214 -19.58 -20.59 -6.52
CA THR A 214 -19.84 -21.83 -7.26
C THR A 214 -21.26 -21.84 -7.82
N GLY A 215 -21.47 -22.44 -8.98
CA GLY A 215 -22.78 -22.55 -9.61
C GLY A 215 -22.93 -21.62 -10.81
N MET A 216 -24.15 -21.11 -11.02
CA MET A 216 -24.51 -20.31 -12.19
C MET A 216 -24.92 -18.89 -11.77
N ARG A 217 -24.52 -17.90 -12.57
CA ARG A 217 -25.04 -16.53 -12.50
C ARG A 217 -26.53 -16.52 -12.80
N PRO A 218 -27.32 -15.66 -12.14
CA PRO A 218 -28.76 -15.62 -12.28
C PRO A 218 -29.26 -14.80 -13.48
N GLY A 219 -28.35 -14.22 -14.28
CA GLY A 219 -28.71 -13.37 -15.41
C GLY A 219 -29.45 -14.11 -16.53
N ASP A 220 -29.90 -13.34 -17.51
CA ASP A 220 -30.65 -13.82 -18.68
C ASP A 220 -29.80 -13.89 -19.96
N GLY A 221 -28.50 -13.55 -19.86
CA GLY A 221 -27.57 -13.46 -21.00
C GLY A 221 -27.83 -12.26 -21.92
N VAL A 222 -28.77 -11.37 -21.56
CA VAL A 222 -29.17 -10.21 -22.36
C VAL A 222 -28.99 -8.92 -21.59
N SER A 223 -29.56 -8.79 -20.40
CA SER A 223 -29.45 -7.63 -19.52
C SER A 223 -28.41 -7.80 -18.42
N ALA A 224 -28.10 -9.04 -18.05
CA ALA A 224 -27.05 -9.42 -17.11
C ALA A 224 -26.40 -10.75 -17.54
N PRO A 225 -25.14 -11.02 -17.17
CA PRO A 225 -24.47 -12.25 -17.54
C PRO A 225 -25.12 -13.48 -16.89
N ASP A 226 -25.30 -14.54 -17.68
CA ASP A 226 -25.65 -15.87 -17.22
C ASP A 226 -24.40 -16.78 -17.26
N GLY A 227 -24.60 -18.11 -17.20
CA GLY A 227 -23.49 -19.06 -17.24
C GLY A 227 -22.84 -19.31 -15.88
N PRO A 228 -21.78 -20.15 -15.82
CA PRO A 228 -21.09 -20.46 -14.58
C PRO A 228 -20.34 -19.25 -14.02
N TYR A 229 -20.17 -19.17 -12.70
CA TYR A 229 -19.16 -18.29 -12.12
C TYR A 229 -17.77 -18.79 -12.56
N ASP A 230 -17.05 -17.99 -13.33
CA ASP A 230 -15.77 -18.36 -13.94
C ASP A 230 -14.65 -17.33 -13.71
N GLY A 231 -14.94 -16.25 -12.97
CA GLY A 231 -13.99 -15.18 -12.64
C GLY A 231 -14.03 -14.01 -13.61
N THR A 232 -14.79 -14.10 -14.71
CA THR A 232 -14.91 -13.02 -15.69
C THR A 232 -15.37 -11.72 -15.04
N TYR A 233 -16.23 -11.78 -14.00
CA TYR A 233 -16.74 -10.58 -13.32
C TYR A 233 -16.27 -10.50 -11.88
N ILE A 234 -16.07 -9.27 -11.39
CA ILE A 234 -15.83 -9.00 -9.96
C ILE A 234 -16.91 -9.64 -9.09
N GLN A 235 -18.15 -9.60 -9.56
CA GLN A 235 -19.33 -10.14 -8.88
C GLN A 235 -19.35 -11.67 -8.81
N ASP A 236 -18.39 -12.36 -9.44
CA ASP A 236 -18.19 -13.79 -9.28
C ASP A 236 -17.47 -14.14 -7.97
N TYR A 237 -16.96 -13.15 -7.24
CA TYR A 237 -16.21 -13.35 -6.01
C TYR A 237 -17.00 -12.88 -4.79
N GLN A 238 -16.80 -13.58 -3.68
CA GLN A 238 -17.34 -13.19 -2.38
C GLN A 238 -16.24 -13.16 -1.32
N GLN A 239 -16.37 -12.24 -0.39
CA GLN A 239 -15.45 -12.12 0.74
C GLN A 239 -15.77 -13.15 1.82
N ILE A 240 -14.73 -13.77 2.37
CA ILE A 240 -14.74 -14.69 3.51
C ILE A 240 -13.62 -14.27 4.47
N PRO A 241 -13.88 -13.29 5.37
CA PRO A 241 -12.85 -12.74 6.24
C PRO A 241 -12.12 -13.78 7.10
N ALA A 242 -12.77 -14.90 7.42
CA ALA A 242 -12.19 -15.95 8.26
C ALA A 242 -11.09 -16.79 7.57
N GLN A 243 -10.85 -16.61 6.27
CA GLN A 243 -9.91 -17.42 5.50
C GLN A 243 -8.53 -16.77 5.30
N SER A 244 -8.36 -15.51 5.71
CA SER A 244 -7.10 -14.80 5.60
C SER A 244 -6.73 -14.07 6.89
N GLU A 245 -5.44 -13.83 7.06
CA GLU A 245 -4.90 -12.92 8.06
C GLU A 245 -4.77 -11.48 7.52
N LEU A 246 -4.98 -11.30 6.22
CA LEU A 246 -5.11 -9.99 5.59
C LEU A 246 -6.49 -9.41 5.89
N ASP A 247 -6.56 -8.09 5.98
CA ASP A 247 -7.82 -7.37 6.14
C ASP A 247 -8.61 -7.28 4.82
N GLU A 248 -9.77 -6.61 4.86
CA GLU A 248 -10.65 -6.45 3.70
C GLU A 248 -10.03 -5.71 2.51
N CYS A 249 -8.92 -4.99 2.73
CA CYS A 249 -8.15 -4.33 1.68
C CYS A 249 -6.88 -5.11 1.32
N GLY A 250 -6.76 -6.38 1.72
CA GLY A 250 -5.60 -7.19 1.40
C GLY A 250 -4.30 -6.70 2.06
N GLY A 251 -4.40 -5.98 3.19
CA GLY A 251 -3.24 -5.52 3.93
C GLY A 251 -3.18 -6.09 5.35
N ARG A 252 -2.05 -5.88 6.01
CA ARG A 252 -1.86 -6.25 7.43
C ARG A 252 -0.82 -5.34 8.09
N PHE A 253 -0.79 -5.36 9.41
CA PHE A 253 0.25 -4.71 10.19
C PHE A 253 1.36 -5.70 10.56
N GLY A 254 2.61 -5.34 10.29
CA GLY A 254 3.75 -6.21 10.61
C GLY A 254 5.11 -5.56 10.42
N VAL A 255 6.16 -6.21 10.94
CA VAL A 255 7.56 -5.90 10.62
C VAL A 255 7.88 -6.34 9.20
N THR A 256 8.78 -5.60 8.55
CA THR A 256 9.31 -5.90 7.21
C THR A 256 10.80 -5.53 7.20
N PRO A 257 11.59 -5.95 6.20
CA PRO A 257 13.00 -5.55 6.09
C PRO A 257 13.20 -4.03 6.11
N GLU A 258 12.32 -3.28 5.45
CA GLU A 258 12.35 -1.82 5.33
C GLU A 258 11.75 -1.11 6.57
N TYR A 259 10.81 -1.77 7.26
CA TYR A 259 10.12 -1.23 8.44
C TYR A 259 10.26 -2.20 9.63
N PRO A 260 11.44 -2.27 10.28
CA PRO A 260 11.74 -3.26 11.32
C PRO A 260 10.96 -3.04 12.62
N ASN A 261 10.44 -1.83 12.87
CA ASN A 261 9.54 -1.56 14.01
C ASN A 261 8.05 -1.70 13.66
N GLY A 262 7.74 -2.11 12.42
CA GLY A 262 6.39 -2.39 11.97
C GLY A 262 5.72 -1.24 11.25
N THR A 263 4.91 -1.59 10.26
CA THR A 263 4.02 -0.68 9.52
C THR A 263 2.79 -1.45 9.05
N TYR A 264 1.73 -0.75 8.66
CA TYR A 264 0.69 -1.33 7.84
C TYR A 264 1.20 -1.41 6.39
N TYR A 265 0.88 -2.50 5.70
CA TYR A 265 1.28 -2.69 4.31
C TYR A 265 0.28 -3.54 3.55
N TYR A 266 0.25 -3.34 2.25
CA TYR A 266 -0.57 -4.09 1.32
C TYR A 266 0.16 -5.29 0.75
N VAL A 267 -0.62 -6.30 0.36
CA VAL A 267 -0.11 -7.56 -0.15
C VAL A 267 -0.72 -7.85 -1.51
N LEU A 268 0.14 -8.03 -2.52
CA LEU A 268 -0.25 -8.61 -3.80
C LEU A 268 -0.37 -10.13 -3.65
N THR A 269 -1.48 -10.70 -4.09
CA THR A 269 -1.82 -12.12 -3.88
C THR A 269 -2.06 -12.87 -5.19
N ASP A 270 -1.92 -14.20 -5.16
CA ASP A 270 -2.16 -15.05 -6.34
C ASP A 270 -3.63 -15.44 -6.52
N ASN A 271 -4.48 -15.11 -5.57
CA ASN A 271 -5.93 -15.22 -5.69
C ASN A 271 -6.56 -13.83 -5.72
N TRP A 272 -7.69 -13.75 -6.41
CA TRP A 272 -8.44 -12.50 -6.53
C TRP A 272 -8.83 -11.94 -5.16
N PRO A 273 -8.73 -10.63 -4.91
CA PRO A 273 -8.16 -9.64 -5.82
C PRO A 273 -6.62 -9.71 -5.81
N TYR A 274 -6.01 -9.81 -7.00
CA TYR A 274 -4.54 -9.88 -7.16
C TYR A 274 -3.85 -8.58 -6.72
N ILE A 275 -4.49 -7.45 -7.02
CA ILE A 275 -4.18 -6.11 -6.56
C ILE A 275 -5.35 -5.66 -5.67
N PRO A 276 -5.11 -5.17 -4.45
CA PRO A 276 -6.16 -4.68 -3.56
C PRO A 276 -7.19 -3.74 -4.20
N ARG A 277 -8.43 -3.79 -3.70
CA ARG A 277 -9.58 -3.01 -4.19
C ARG A 277 -10.00 -1.87 -3.27
N CYS A 278 -9.24 -1.62 -2.20
CA CYS A 278 -9.44 -0.47 -1.33
C CYS A 278 -8.13 -0.01 -0.69
N LEU A 279 -8.16 1.22 -0.21
CA LEU A 279 -7.09 1.89 0.52
C LEU A 279 -7.51 2.11 1.97
N ARG A 280 -6.54 2.27 2.88
CA ARG A 280 -6.71 2.34 4.33
C ARG A 280 -5.96 3.52 4.91
N GLY A 281 -5.19 4.27 4.13
CA GLY A 281 -4.59 5.52 4.58
C GLY A 281 -5.61 6.65 4.68
N GLN A 282 -5.30 7.58 5.58
CA GLN A 282 -6.13 8.75 5.83
C GLN A 282 -6.17 9.73 4.64
N PHE A 283 -5.06 9.83 3.91
CA PHE A 283 -4.92 10.73 2.77
C PHE A 283 -4.55 9.92 1.53
N ILE A 284 -5.21 10.23 0.42
CA ILE A 284 -4.95 9.65 -0.90
C ILE A 284 -4.69 10.82 -1.83
N ASP A 285 -3.49 10.86 -2.41
CA ASP A 285 -3.10 12.02 -3.21
C ASP A 285 -3.81 12.05 -4.57
N ASN A 286 -4.13 13.25 -5.04
CA ASN A 286 -4.84 13.42 -6.31
C ASN A 286 -4.02 13.02 -7.55
N SER A 287 -2.69 12.89 -7.47
CA SER A 287 -1.87 12.38 -8.58
C SER A 287 -2.23 10.94 -9.01
N PHE A 288 -2.90 10.17 -8.14
CA PHE A 288 -3.39 8.82 -8.43
C PHE A 288 -4.81 8.78 -9.00
N LYS A 289 -5.48 9.92 -9.14
CA LYS A 289 -6.83 9.99 -9.72
C LYS A 289 -6.79 9.94 -11.24
N ILE A 290 -7.77 9.24 -11.81
CA ILE A 290 -7.92 9.09 -13.26
C ILE A 290 -9.03 10.02 -13.74
N GLY A 291 -8.75 10.78 -14.79
CA GLY A 291 -9.75 11.55 -15.51
C GLY A 291 -9.27 12.95 -15.89
N PRO A 292 -9.99 13.61 -16.81
CA PRO A 292 -9.70 14.99 -17.15
C PRO A 292 -9.92 15.93 -15.94
N ASN A 293 -9.05 16.93 -15.82
CA ASN A 293 -9.17 18.00 -14.81
C ASN A 293 -9.20 17.48 -13.36
N CYS A 294 -8.48 16.41 -13.06
CA CYS A 294 -8.24 16.02 -11.69
C CYS A 294 -7.55 17.15 -10.90
N PRO A 295 -7.91 17.37 -9.63
CA PRO A 295 -7.21 18.34 -8.80
C PRO A 295 -5.71 18.03 -8.74
N ALA A 296 -4.89 19.06 -8.54
CA ALA A 296 -3.46 18.86 -8.29
C ALA A 296 -3.21 18.06 -7.01
N SER A 297 -2.00 17.51 -6.87
CA SER A 297 -1.54 16.87 -5.64
C SER A 297 -1.81 17.73 -4.41
N THR A 298 -2.25 17.09 -3.33
CA THR A 298 -2.49 17.70 -2.01
C THR A 298 -1.52 17.19 -0.95
N ALA A 299 -0.66 16.22 -1.28
CA ALA A 299 0.29 15.59 -0.36
C ALA A 299 1.13 16.60 0.44
N ALA A 300 1.59 17.69 -0.17
CA ALA A 300 2.37 18.69 0.57
C ALA A 300 1.59 19.34 1.74
N ALA A 301 0.27 19.47 1.62
CA ALA A 301 -0.59 19.99 2.68
C ALA A 301 -1.08 18.88 3.61
N ASP A 302 -1.51 17.76 3.04
CA ASP A 302 -2.07 16.62 3.77
C ASP A 302 -1.02 15.97 4.68
N CYS A 303 0.20 15.79 4.15
CA CYS A 303 1.31 15.16 4.87
C CYS A 303 2.12 16.16 5.70
N ALA A 304 1.93 17.48 5.54
CA ALA A 304 2.55 18.46 6.45
C ALA A 304 1.96 18.40 7.87
N LEU A 305 0.80 17.77 8.04
CA LEU A 305 0.21 17.44 9.34
C LEU A 305 0.69 16.07 9.87
N GLN A 306 1.56 15.39 9.11
CA GLN A 306 2.08 14.08 9.45
C GLN A 306 3.55 14.14 9.78
N SER A 307 4.02 13.10 10.41
CA SER A 307 5.20 13.16 11.22
C SER A 307 6.53 12.87 10.49
N THR A 308 7.44 13.85 10.43
CA THR A 308 8.84 13.74 9.97
C THR A 308 9.77 12.80 10.79
N MET A 309 10.24 11.71 10.17
CA MET A 309 11.51 10.99 10.44
C MET A 309 11.48 9.68 11.26
N GLY A 310 12.02 8.63 10.63
CA GLY A 310 13.15 7.85 11.18
C GLY A 310 12.93 7.02 12.45
N ILE A 311 12.17 5.94 12.33
CA ILE A 311 11.90 4.88 13.33
C ILE A 311 13.12 4.39 14.17
N ASP A 312 14.37 4.52 13.68
CA ASP A 312 15.56 3.97 14.35
C ASP A 312 16.41 4.97 15.17
N GLN A 313 16.24 6.28 15.02
CA GLN A 313 17.03 7.27 15.80
C GLN A 313 16.37 7.68 17.12
N ILE A 314 15.06 7.43 17.28
CA ILE A 314 14.23 8.06 18.31
C ILE A 314 13.99 7.16 19.55
N LYS A 315 14.14 5.83 19.39
CA LYS A 315 13.72 4.85 20.41
C LYS A 315 14.48 4.97 21.74
N ASP A 316 15.75 5.38 21.70
CA ASP A 316 16.60 5.58 22.88
C ASP A 316 16.62 7.04 23.37
N GLU A 317 16.23 8.02 22.54
CA GLU A 317 16.22 9.44 22.90
C GLU A 317 14.94 9.88 23.64
N ILE A 318 13.78 9.25 23.37
CA ILE A 318 12.48 9.67 23.94
C ILE A 318 12.12 8.97 25.27
N GLY A 319 12.85 7.92 25.66
CA GLY A 319 12.55 7.17 26.88
C GLY A 319 11.18 6.47 26.87
N LEU A 320 10.64 6.16 25.69
CA LEU A 320 9.32 5.53 25.54
C LEU A 320 9.34 4.05 25.97
N SER A 321 8.58 3.74 27.01
CA SER A 321 8.34 2.37 27.48
C SER A 321 6.85 2.10 27.73
N PHE A 322 6.48 0.83 27.56
CA PHE A 322 5.14 0.34 27.84
C PHE A 322 5.24 -0.76 28.88
N PHE A 323 4.51 -0.64 29.99
CA PHE A 323 4.57 -1.63 31.07
C PHE A 323 3.21 -1.80 31.77
N PRO A 324 2.90 -3.01 32.26
CA PRO A 324 3.58 -4.25 31.91
C PRO A 324 3.33 -4.61 30.43
N ASN A 325 4.30 -5.28 29.80
CA ASN A 325 4.13 -5.88 28.47
C ASN A 325 4.76 -7.29 28.52
N PRO A 326 3.97 -8.37 28.62
CA PRO A 326 2.51 -8.43 28.41
C PRO A 326 1.67 -7.70 29.46
N THR A 327 0.53 -7.15 29.05
CA THR A 327 -0.51 -6.55 29.93
C THR A 327 -1.76 -7.42 29.98
N GLN A 328 -2.64 -7.17 30.97
CA GLN A 328 -3.97 -7.79 31.07
C GLN A 328 -5.07 -6.75 30.90
N ASN A 329 -5.04 -5.68 31.72
CA ASN A 329 -6.13 -4.70 31.78
C ASN A 329 -5.65 -3.26 31.55
N ILE A 330 -4.45 -2.90 32.01
CA ILE A 330 -3.98 -1.52 31.96
C ILE A 330 -2.57 -1.52 31.39
N LEU A 331 -2.36 -0.77 30.32
CA LEU A 331 -1.03 -0.48 29.80
C LEU A 331 -0.61 0.90 30.29
N GLN A 332 0.52 0.97 31.00
CA GLN A 332 1.15 2.25 31.32
C GLN A 332 2.06 2.67 30.19
N VAL A 333 1.93 3.94 29.81
CA VAL A 333 2.75 4.60 28.80
C VAL A 333 3.69 5.55 29.53
N GLU A 334 4.96 5.18 29.66
CA GLU A 334 6.00 6.04 30.20
C GLU A 334 6.79 6.68 29.05
N ILE A 335 6.81 8.00 29.05
CA ILE A 335 7.52 8.83 28.07
C ILE A 335 8.25 9.90 28.88
N ASP A 336 9.45 10.28 28.45
CA ASP A 336 10.19 11.35 29.09
C ASP A 336 9.38 12.66 29.04
N ASP A 337 9.37 13.40 30.15
CA ASP A 337 8.43 14.52 30.37
C ASP A 337 8.59 15.62 29.31
N GLN A 338 9.75 15.71 28.65
CA GLN A 338 10.01 16.64 27.55
C GLN A 338 9.26 16.31 26.24
N PHE A 339 8.76 15.07 26.08
CA PHE A 339 8.06 14.58 24.89
C PHE A 339 6.59 14.19 25.14
N LYS A 340 6.13 14.20 26.39
CA LYS A 340 4.73 14.54 26.70
C LYS A 340 4.44 15.91 26.08
N ASP A 341 3.26 16.51 26.12
CA ASP A 341 2.91 17.70 25.31
C ASP A 341 3.06 17.59 23.75
N GLN A 342 4.03 16.86 23.19
CA GLN A 342 4.25 16.66 21.74
C GLN A 342 3.45 15.49 21.16
N ILE A 343 2.92 14.59 22.00
CA ILE A 343 2.10 13.46 21.54
C ILE A 343 0.76 14.01 21.03
N THR A 344 0.47 13.75 19.76
CA THR A 344 -0.78 14.12 19.10
C THR A 344 -1.83 13.02 19.21
N SER A 345 -1.42 11.75 19.17
CA SER A 345 -2.33 10.61 19.37
C SER A 345 -1.62 9.31 19.74
N ILE A 346 -2.38 8.40 20.34
CA ILE A 346 -1.99 7.01 20.58
C ILE A 346 -3.06 6.09 20.00
N SER A 347 -2.64 5.18 19.12
CA SER A 347 -3.48 4.13 18.53
C SER A 347 -2.97 2.75 18.89
N ILE A 348 -3.86 1.77 19.00
CA ILE A 348 -3.48 0.35 19.11
C ILE A 348 -4.19 -0.42 18.02
N TYR A 349 -3.42 -1.17 17.23
CA TYR A 349 -3.89 -1.98 16.11
C TYR A 349 -3.60 -3.46 16.35
N SER A 350 -4.51 -4.37 15.98
CA SER A 350 -4.18 -5.79 15.85
C SER A 350 -3.34 -6.06 14.60
N SER A 351 -2.80 -7.28 14.47
CA SER A 351 -1.99 -7.69 13.31
C SER A 351 -2.72 -7.57 11.97
N ASN A 352 -4.05 -7.71 11.93
CA ASN A 352 -4.86 -7.46 10.73
C ASN A 352 -5.24 -5.97 10.56
N GLY A 353 -4.54 -5.04 11.20
CA GLY A 353 -4.75 -3.60 11.03
C GLY A 353 -6.03 -3.04 11.67
N LYS A 354 -6.83 -3.83 12.40
CA LYS A 354 -8.02 -3.31 13.09
C LYS A 354 -7.60 -2.45 14.30
N GLN A 355 -8.08 -1.22 14.34
CA GLN A 355 -7.88 -0.32 15.48
C GLN A 355 -8.75 -0.77 16.67
N VAL A 356 -8.13 -1.05 17.82
CA VAL A 356 -8.80 -1.47 19.05
C VAL A 356 -8.78 -0.38 20.14
N TYR A 357 -7.90 0.61 20.01
CA TYR A 357 -7.84 1.77 20.90
C TYR A 357 -7.40 3.01 20.13
N PHE A 358 -7.92 4.17 20.51
CA PHE A 358 -7.47 5.48 20.04
C PHE A 358 -7.73 6.56 21.08
N SER A 359 -6.74 7.43 21.28
CA SER A 359 -6.88 8.64 22.08
C SER A 359 -6.05 9.77 21.48
N THR A 360 -6.64 10.96 21.43
CA THR A 360 -5.93 12.24 21.21
C THR A 360 -5.53 12.92 22.52
N TYR A 361 -5.92 12.33 23.65
CA TYR A 361 -5.59 12.83 24.99
C TYR A 361 -4.43 12.01 25.54
N GLN A 362 -3.43 12.71 26.09
CA GLN A 362 -2.36 12.05 26.81
C GLN A 362 -2.92 11.39 28.07
N THR A 363 -2.72 10.09 28.15
CA THR A 363 -3.01 9.30 29.33
C THR A 363 -1.82 8.40 29.63
N ASP A 364 -1.36 8.43 30.86
CA ASP A 364 -0.32 7.52 31.33
C ASP A 364 -0.86 6.08 31.45
N ASN A 365 -2.19 5.90 31.43
CA ASN A 365 -2.85 4.60 31.59
C ASN A 365 -3.89 4.38 30.48
N ILE A 366 -3.71 3.31 29.72
CA ILE A 366 -4.66 2.87 28.70
C ILE A 366 -5.41 1.65 29.24
N ASP A 367 -6.73 1.75 29.37
CA ASP A 367 -7.60 0.62 29.74
C ASP A 367 -7.85 -0.27 28.51
N LEU A 368 -7.44 -1.52 28.63
CA LEU A 368 -7.51 -2.58 27.64
C LEU A 368 -8.33 -3.78 28.12
N SER A 369 -9.08 -3.63 29.21
CA SER A 369 -9.88 -4.71 29.80
C SER A 369 -10.95 -5.29 28.87
N GLU A 370 -11.38 -4.53 27.86
CA GLU A 370 -12.33 -4.97 26.83
C GLU A 370 -11.65 -5.50 25.55
N VAL A 371 -10.32 -5.42 25.46
CA VAL A 371 -9.56 -5.89 24.31
C VAL A 371 -9.23 -7.37 24.49
N LEU A 372 -9.50 -8.17 23.45
CA LEU A 372 -9.25 -9.60 23.49
C LEU A 372 -7.75 -9.91 23.66
N PRO A 373 -7.38 -11.03 24.30
CA PRO A 373 -6.00 -11.48 24.35
C PRO A 373 -5.42 -11.67 22.95
N GLY A 374 -4.19 -11.20 22.74
CA GLY A 374 -3.57 -11.20 21.43
C GLY A 374 -2.31 -10.35 21.35
N THR A 375 -1.76 -10.25 20.14
CA THR A 375 -0.62 -9.39 19.84
C THR A 375 -1.07 -8.18 19.04
N TYR A 376 -0.56 -7.02 19.43
CA TYR A 376 -0.96 -5.71 18.97
C TYR A 376 0.26 -4.81 18.70
N PHE A 377 0.02 -3.72 17.97
CA PHE A 377 0.97 -2.66 17.70
C PHE A 377 0.44 -1.36 18.30
N VAL A 378 1.20 -0.77 19.21
CA VAL A 378 0.96 0.57 19.73
C VAL A 378 1.68 1.55 18.83
N GLN A 379 0.94 2.40 18.16
CA GLN A 379 1.45 3.50 17.36
C GLN A 379 1.24 4.80 18.13
N ILE A 380 2.33 5.50 18.44
CA ILE A 380 2.31 6.83 19.05
C ILE A 380 2.70 7.82 17.96
N ASN A 381 1.84 8.80 17.75
CA ASN A 381 2.09 9.92 16.86
C ASN A 381 2.44 11.15 17.71
N PHE A 382 3.51 11.83 17.33
CA PHE A 382 3.90 13.15 17.81
C PHE A 382 3.57 14.19 16.74
N ASP A 383 3.80 15.48 17.00
CA ASP A 383 3.60 16.55 16.00
C ASP A 383 4.26 16.17 14.67
N ASP A 384 5.51 15.75 14.77
CA ASP A 384 6.36 15.44 13.65
C ASP A 384 7.00 14.04 13.76
N GLU A 385 6.58 13.12 14.66
CA GLU A 385 7.18 11.76 14.71
C GLU A 385 6.14 10.62 14.81
N GLN A 386 6.52 9.39 14.41
CA GLN A 386 5.71 8.20 14.65
C GLN A 386 6.57 7.06 15.18
N ILE A 387 6.15 6.48 16.30
CA ILE A 387 6.80 5.31 16.90
C ILE A 387 5.79 4.17 17.01
N THR A 388 6.17 3.01 16.50
CA THR A 388 5.40 1.79 16.66
C THR A 388 6.12 0.80 17.57
N LYS A 389 5.41 0.20 18.54
CA LYS A 389 5.93 -0.89 19.38
C LYS A 389 4.95 -2.03 19.55
N LYS A 390 5.51 -3.23 19.73
CA LYS A 390 4.77 -4.45 20.08
C LYS A 390 4.11 -4.36 21.44
N LEU A 391 2.87 -4.84 21.54
CA LEU A 391 2.11 -5.03 22.77
C LEU A 391 1.50 -6.44 22.78
N ILE A 392 1.58 -7.12 23.92
CA ILE A 392 0.93 -8.41 24.15
C ILE A 392 -0.14 -8.21 25.23
N ILE A 393 -1.38 -8.63 24.94
CA ILE A 393 -2.51 -8.61 25.88
C ILE A 393 -2.87 -10.06 26.23
N GLN A 394 -3.03 -10.37 27.52
CA GLN A 394 -3.24 -11.73 28.06
C GLN A 394 -4.56 -11.92 28.78
#